data_AF-A0A3C0GDI4-F1
#
_entry.id   AF-A0A3C0GDI4-F1
#
_cell.length_a   1.000
_cell.length_b   1.000
_cell.length_c   1.000
_cell.angle_alpha   90.00
_cell.angle_beta   90.00
_cell.angle_gamma   90.00
#
_symmetry.space_group_name_H-M   'P 1'
#
loop_
_entity.id
_entity.type
_entity.pdbx_description
1 polymer ?
#
loop_
_entity_poly.entity_id
_entity_poly.type
_entity_poly.pdbx_seq_one_letter_code
_entity_poly.pdbx_strand_id
1 'polypeptide(L)'
;NLIKTGVKKAITHSLLGLQNRHEPLPKIGDYIVVTNYSGEAQCIVATTAVTIKPYFSIDSAYAQLEANGDKTLEYWKKYHWDLFSRELQKFNREPRESMIVVCQEFKMVHS
;
A
#
# COMPACT_ATOMS: atom_id res chain seq x y z
N ASN A 1 13.99 0.31 9.69
CA ASN A 1 13.06 -0.22 8.66
C ASN A 1 11.82 -0.75 9.38
N LEU A 2 10.66 -0.10 9.23
CA LEU A 2 9.42 -0.45 9.96
C LEU A 2 8.89 -1.85 9.64
N ILE A 3 9.22 -2.38 8.46
CA ILE A 3 8.84 -3.74 8.05
C ILE A 3 9.69 -4.76 8.82
N LYS A 4 11.01 -4.53 8.94
CA LYS A 4 11.91 -5.39 9.73
C LYS A 4 11.50 -5.49 11.20
N THR A 5 11.03 -4.39 11.78
CA THR A 5 10.57 -4.35 13.17
C THR A 5 9.13 -4.85 13.34
N GLY A 6 8.48 -5.30 12.26
CA GLY A 6 7.10 -5.78 12.28
C GLY A 6 6.05 -4.69 12.55
N VAL A 7 6.43 -3.41 12.46
CA VAL A 7 5.53 -2.27 12.71
C VAL A 7 4.66 -1.99 11.49
N LYS A 8 5.25 -2.06 10.28
CA LYS A 8 4.52 -1.94 9.01
C LYS A 8 4.23 -3.33 8.45
N LYS A 9 2.96 -3.66 8.28
CA LYS A 9 2.47 -4.97 7.83
C LYS A 9 1.56 -4.89 6.61
N ALA A 10 1.28 -3.69 6.13
CA ALA A 10 0.43 -3.47 4.97
C ALA A 10 1.01 -2.40 4.03
N ILE A 11 0.58 -2.45 2.77
CA ILE A 11 0.73 -1.40 1.75
C ILE A 11 -0.58 -1.27 1.00
N THR A 12 -0.84 -0.09 0.44
CA THR A 12 -2.06 0.16 -0.33
C THR A 12 -1.75 0.64 -1.73
N HIS A 13 -2.48 0.10 -2.71
CA HIS A 13 -2.40 0.50 -4.11
C HIS A 13 -3.72 1.10 -4.58
N SER A 14 -3.67 2.02 -5.53
CA SER A 14 -4.84 2.41 -6.32
C SER A 14 -5.16 1.32 -7.33
N LEU A 15 -6.39 0.77 -7.32
CA LEU A 15 -6.77 -0.23 -8.33
C LEU A 15 -6.68 0.36 -9.74
N LEU A 16 -7.17 1.60 -9.90
CA LEU A 16 -7.10 2.32 -11.16
C LEU A 16 -5.66 2.61 -11.57
N GLY A 17 -4.78 2.88 -10.61
CA GLY A 17 -3.34 3.07 -10.84
C GLY A 17 -2.69 1.81 -11.41
N LEU A 18 -2.91 0.66 -10.77
CA LEU A 18 -2.43 -0.64 -11.25
C LEU A 18 -2.92 -0.94 -12.67
N GLN A 19 -4.21 -0.74 -12.92
CA GLN A 19 -4.83 -0.96 -14.23
C GLN A 19 -4.21 -0.08 -15.33
N ASN A 20 -4.05 1.22 -15.06
CA ASN A 20 -3.44 2.14 -16.03
C ASN A 20 -1.97 1.83 -16.33
N ARG A 21 -1.24 1.26 -15.35
CA ARG A 21 0.15 0.78 -15.53
C ARG A 21 0.25 -0.64 -16.07
N HIS A 22 -0.87 -1.34 -16.29
CA HIS A 22 -0.90 -2.75 -16.64
C HIS A 22 -0.15 -3.65 -15.64
N GLU A 23 -0.15 -3.26 -14.36
CA GLU A 23 0.43 -4.05 -13.26
C GLU A 23 -0.60 -5.06 -12.75
N PRO A 24 -0.20 -6.31 -12.48
CA PRO A 24 -1.11 -7.31 -11.93
C PRO A 24 -1.52 -6.94 -10.50
N LEU A 25 -2.69 -7.42 -10.08
CA LEU A 25 -3.07 -7.39 -8.68
C LEU A 25 -2.09 -8.23 -7.85
N PRO A 26 -1.75 -7.80 -6.62
CA PRO A 26 -1.02 -8.64 -5.69
C PRO A 26 -1.83 -9.90 -5.39
N LYS A 27 -1.13 -11.02 -5.19
CA LYS A 27 -1.73 -12.30 -4.86
C LYS A 27 -1.22 -12.79 -3.50
N ILE A 28 -2.09 -13.49 -2.79
CA ILE A 28 -1.71 -14.21 -1.58
C ILE A 28 -0.63 -15.22 -1.95
N GLY A 29 0.47 -15.22 -1.20
CA GLY A 29 1.65 -16.04 -1.50
C GLY A 29 2.73 -15.35 -2.34
N ASP A 30 2.47 -14.17 -2.91
CA ASP A 30 3.51 -13.40 -3.60
C ASP A 30 4.59 -12.94 -2.61
N TYR A 31 5.85 -13.06 -3.04
CA TYR A 31 7.00 -12.56 -2.30
C TYR A 31 7.43 -11.19 -2.81
N ILE A 32 7.77 -10.29 -1.89
CA ILE A 32 8.28 -8.95 -2.20
C ILE A 32 9.66 -8.79 -1.59
N VAL A 33 10.63 -8.41 -2.41
CA VAL A 33 11.93 -7.94 -1.95
C VAL A 33 11.79 -6.47 -1.58
N VAL A 34 11.91 -6.17 -0.29
CA VAL A 34 11.91 -4.79 0.21
C VAL A 34 13.31 -4.24 0.06
N THR A 35 13.47 -3.12 -0.63
CA THR A 35 14.77 -2.42 -0.77
C THR A 35 14.78 -1.10 0.00
N ASN A 36 15.98 -0.56 0.26
CA ASN A 36 16.12 0.84 0.63
C ASN A 36 16.10 1.74 -0.63
N TYR A 37 16.29 3.05 -0.43
CA TYR A 37 16.30 4.02 -1.53
C TYR A 37 17.47 3.81 -2.51
N SER A 38 18.59 3.25 -2.05
CA SER A 38 19.76 2.89 -2.87
C SER A 38 19.56 1.57 -3.64
N GLY A 39 18.42 0.90 -3.49
CA GLY A 39 18.13 -0.39 -4.14
C GLY A 39 18.69 -1.61 -3.41
N GLU A 40 19.29 -1.44 -2.23
CA GLU A 40 19.86 -2.56 -1.46
C GLU A 40 18.74 -3.35 -0.77
N ALA A 41 18.73 -4.67 -0.99
CA ALA A 41 17.76 -5.57 -0.38
C ALA A 41 17.83 -5.51 1.15
N GLN A 42 16.67 -5.35 1.78
CA GLN A 42 16.51 -5.24 3.21
C GLN A 42 15.90 -6.50 3.79
N CYS A 43 14.78 -6.98 3.23
CA CYS A 43 14.09 -8.17 3.72
C CYS A 43 13.15 -8.71 2.65
N ILE A 44 12.68 -9.94 2.83
CA ILE A 44 11.64 -10.55 2.02
C ILE A 44 10.37 -10.66 2.85
N VAL A 45 9.25 -10.22 2.27
CA VAL A 45 7.91 -10.39 2.86
C VAL A 45 7.05 -11.27 1.95
N ALA A 46 6.10 -11.99 2.52
CA ALA A 46 5.10 -12.76 1.80
C ALA A 46 3.71 -12.15 2.02
N THR A 47 2.94 -11.99 0.94
CA THR A 47 1.57 -11.48 0.97
C THR A 47 0.66 -12.48 1.67
N THR A 48 -0.05 -12.03 2.70
CA THR A 48 -0.95 -12.87 3.52
C THR A 48 -2.41 -12.58 3.28
N ALA A 49 -2.76 -11.36 2.89
CA ALA A 49 -4.13 -10.99 2.54
C ALA A 49 -4.16 -9.90 1.48
N VAL A 50 -5.21 -9.91 0.66
CA VAL A 50 -5.51 -8.88 -0.32
C VAL A 50 -6.99 -8.54 -0.21
N THR A 51 -7.30 -7.31 0.18
CA THR A 51 -8.67 -6.81 0.30
C THR A 51 -8.87 -5.66 -0.68
N ILE A 52 -9.96 -5.70 -1.44
CA ILE A 52 -10.32 -4.67 -2.41
C ILE A 52 -11.55 -3.94 -1.86
N LYS A 53 -11.40 -2.66 -1.53
CA LYS A 53 -12.50 -1.88 -0.93
C LYS A 53 -12.44 -0.41 -1.30
N PRO A 54 -13.54 0.35 -1.16
CA PRO A 54 -13.53 1.80 -1.40
C PRO A 54 -12.59 2.53 -0.45
N TYR A 55 -11.92 3.58 -0.93
CA TYR A 55 -11.01 4.42 -0.15
C TYR A 55 -11.68 4.98 1.13
N PHE A 56 -12.93 5.46 1.03
CA PHE A 56 -13.66 5.99 2.19
C PHE A 56 -13.88 4.95 3.31
N SER A 57 -13.77 3.65 3.02
CA SER A 57 -13.99 2.55 3.96
C SER A 57 -12.73 2.10 4.71
N ILE A 58 -11.63 2.84 4.54
CA ILE A 58 -10.41 2.64 5.31
C ILE A 58 -10.64 3.16 6.73
N ASP A 59 -10.26 2.35 7.71
CA ASP A 59 -10.42 2.63 9.12
C ASP A 59 -9.07 2.83 9.82
N SER A 60 -9.13 3.25 11.07
CA SER A 60 -7.94 3.47 11.90
C SER A 60 -7.15 2.19 12.14
N ALA A 61 -7.82 1.03 12.23
CA ALA A 61 -7.16 -0.26 12.40
C ALA A 61 -6.24 -0.57 11.22
N TYR A 62 -6.71 -0.38 9.99
CA TYR A 62 -5.89 -0.56 8.80
C TYR A 62 -4.78 0.50 8.68
N ALA A 63 -5.07 1.77 8.99
CA ALA A 63 -4.06 2.83 9.01
C ALA A 63 -2.89 2.49 9.98
N GLN A 64 -3.20 1.87 11.12
CA GLN A 64 -2.20 1.39 12.07
C GLN A 64 -1.38 0.21 11.54
N LEU A 65 -1.99 -0.71 10.80
CA LEU A 65 -1.27 -1.83 10.15
C LEU A 65 -0.29 -1.34 9.08
N GLU A 66 -0.71 -0.35 8.30
CA GLU A 66 0.14 0.25 7.27
C GLU A 66 1.23 1.14 7.88
N ALA A 67 0.96 1.75 9.03
CA ALA A 67 1.92 2.49 9.85
C ALA A 67 2.66 3.63 9.11
N ASN A 68 1.98 4.35 8.22
CA ASN A 68 2.54 5.54 7.57
C ASN A 68 2.50 6.73 8.54
N GLY A 69 3.58 7.53 8.58
CA GLY A 69 3.65 8.73 9.42
C GLY A 69 3.37 8.47 10.90
N ASP A 70 2.41 9.18 11.46
CA ASP A 70 1.96 9.06 12.85
C ASP A 70 0.95 7.91 13.08
N LYS A 71 0.65 7.12 12.04
CA LYS A 71 -0.24 5.94 12.06
C LYS A 71 -1.72 6.28 12.31
N THR A 72 -2.10 7.54 12.14
CA THR A 72 -3.50 7.98 12.22
C THR A 72 -4.23 7.77 10.90
N LEU A 73 -5.56 7.70 10.95
CA LEU A 73 -6.38 7.63 9.75
C LEU A 73 -6.29 8.94 8.95
N GLU A 74 -6.21 10.07 9.64
CA GLU A 74 -6.06 11.40 9.05
C GLU A 74 -4.78 11.50 8.22
N TYR A 75 -3.65 11.06 8.78
CA TYR A 75 -2.38 11.03 8.05
C TYR A 75 -2.45 10.05 6.87
N TRP A 76 -2.99 8.85 7.10
CA TRP A 76 -3.16 7.84 6.05
C TRP A 76 -3.95 8.41 4.87
N LYS A 77 -5.05 9.11 5.14
CA LYS A 77 -5.91 9.72 4.12
C LYS A 77 -5.14 10.77 3.34
N LYS A 78 -4.52 11.73 4.03
CA LYS A 78 -3.73 12.80 3.40
C LYS A 78 -2.61 12.24 2.51
N TYR A 79 -1.81 11.33 3.07
CA TYR A 79 -0.69 10.71 2.35
C TYR A 79 -1.14 10.01 1.07
N HIS A 80 -2.18 9.18 1.15
CA HIS A 80 -2.68 8.44 -0.01
C HIS A 80 -3.39 9.34 -1.01
N TRP A 81 -4.10 10.38 -0.57
CA TRP A 81 -4.71 11.35 -1.49
C TRP A 81 -3.64 12.05 -2.32
N ASP A 82 -2.57 12.51 -1.70
CA ASP A 82 -1.44 13.16 -2.38
C ASP A 82 -0.72 12.17 -3.32
N LEU A 83 -0.51 10.93 -2.88
CA LEU A 83 0.12 9.88 -3.67
C LEU A 83 -0.71 9.56 -4.91
N PHE A 84 -1.99 9.23 -4.74
CA PHE A 84 -2.89 8.86 -5.82
C PHE A 84 -3.19 10.02 -6.76
N SER A 85 -3.22 11.26 -6.27
CA SER A 85 -3.30 12.45 -7.12
C SER A 85 -2.13 12.50 -8.11
N ARG A 86 -0.89 12.38 -7.64
CA ARG A 86 0.30 12.38 -8.50
C ARG A 86 0.37 11.17 -9.43
N GLU A 87 -0.04 10.01 -8.94
CA GLU A 87 -0.04 8.75 -9.71
C GLU A 87 -1.05 8.80 -10.86
N LEU A 88 -2.29 9.19 -10.57
CA LEU A 88 -3.41 9.17 -11.52
C LEU A 88 -3.37 10.34 -12.51
N GLN A 89 -2.79 11.48 -12.12
CA GLN A 89 -2.64 12.64 -13.01
C GLN A 89 -1.90 12.29 -14.30
N LYS A 90 -0.92 11.37 -14.24
CA LYS A 90 -0.18 10.88 -15.42
C LYS A 90 -1.08 10.23 -16.48
N PHE A 91 -2.30 9.85 -16.11
CA PHE A 91 -3.29 9.21 -16.95
C PHE A 91 -4.53 10.09 -17.17
N ASN A 92 -4.48 11.39 -16.85
CA ASN A 92 -5.63 12.29 -16.87
C ASN A 92 -6.80 11.76 -16.02
N ARG A 93 -6.47 11.26 -14.82
CA ARG A 93 -7.40 10.75 -13.82
C ARG A 93 -7.16 11.46 -12.48
N GLU A 94 -8.18 11.46 -11.64
CA GLU A 94 -8.16 12.06 -10.30
C GLU A 94 -8.68 11.06 -9.26
N PRO A 95 -8.17 11.09 -8.02
CA PRO A 95 -8.71 10.28 -6.94
C PRO A 95 -10.14 10.72 -6.59
N ARG A 96 -10.92 9.77 -6.08
CA ARG A 96 -12.28 9.98 -5.57
C ARG A 96 -12.41 9.22 -4.27
N GLU A 97 -13.20 9.70 -3.33
CA GLU A 97 -13.49 8.95 -2.08
C GLU A 97 -14.03 7.54 -2.37
N SER A 98 -14.80 7.38 -3.45
CA SER A 98 -15.33 6.09 -3.90
C SER A 98 -14.36 5.23 -4.71
N MET A 99 -13.14 5.71 -4.99
CA MET A 99 -12.15 4.93 -5.73
C MET A 99 -11.83 3.65 -4.98
N ILE A 100 -11.54 2.59 -5.73
CA ILE A 100 -11.18 1.31 -5.14
C ILE A 100 -9.69 1.28 -4.85
N VAL A 101 -9.35 0.91 -3.62
CA VAL A 101 -7.98 0.65 -3.19
C VAL A 101 -7.78 -0.85 -2.96
N VAL A 102 -6.56 -1.29 -3.23
CA VAL A 102 -6.11 -2.67 -3.00
C VAL A 102 -5.22 -2.66 -1.77
N CYS A 103 -5.78 -3.12 -0.66
CA CYS A 103 -5.12 -3.29 0.61
C CYS A 103 -4.36 -4.61 0.62
N GLN A 104 -3.04 -4.56 0.75
CA GLN A 104 -2.18 -5.74 0.72
C GLN A 104 -1.47 -5.88 2.07
N GLU A 105 -1.78 -6.96 2.79
CA GLU A 105 -1.10 -7.32 4.03
C GLU A 105 -0.02 -8.36 3.76
N PHE A 106 1.05 -8.30 4.55
CA PHE A 106 2.19 -9.19 4.43
C PHE A 106 2.84 -9.50 5.77
N LYS A 107 3.64 -10.56 5.78
CA LYS A 107 4.54 -10.92 6.88
C LYS A 107 5.97 -11.05 6.40
N MET A 108 6.92 -10.62 7.22
CA MET A 108 8.34 -10.88 6.95
C MET A 108 8.63 -12.38 7.03
N VAL A 109 9.41 -12.88 6.08
CA VAL A 109 9.82 -14.29 5.99
C VAL A 109 11.35 -14.45 6.01
N HIS A 110 12.10 -13.40 5.67
CA HIS A 110 13.56 -13.37 5.67
C HIS A 110 14.08 -11.93 5.82
N SER A 111 15.27 -11.72 6.40
CA SER A 111 15.81 -10.38 6.71
C SER A 111 17.33 -10.28 6.65
#